data_AF-A0A958ZQR8-F1
#
_entry.id   AF-A0A958ZQR8-F1
#
_cell.length_a   1.000
_cell.length_b   1.000
_cell.length_c   1.000
_cell.angle_alpha   90.00
_cell.angle_beta   90.00
_cell.angle_gamma   90.00
#
_symmetry.space_group_name_H-M   'P 1'
#
loop_
_entity.id
_entity.type
_entity.pdbx_description
1 polymer ?
#
loop_
_entity_poly.entity_id
_entity_poly.type
_entity_poly.pdbx_seq_one_letter_code
_entity_poly.pdbx_strand_id
1 'polypeptide(L)'
;MRYFLLLTSLLWISCTTSKETTQDTGGLDFKRIAAKIISQADVQAGERVLIVTDPGRFDPLVGYLRQEIEERDAKYLGTESLGKSVNPEWNTDFVMGLQNRAGEELANYMMEVDLGIMLPGPTPVDIVYDGMQKVLKRGSGRTIHFHWRGAYDLNGKLFQPDSTVDQFYQRVLFDTDYKSLAEKQKQFEQAMRGQWIQVTTPAGTDIKFQIGDRQVTKQDGNAALAHMKDARTLIDREVELPSGAIRVAPIEESVEGTIAFPDAQWNGEMASGVVVTIAGGKIIEVKANNNLESVQAEMEGGGAASQSFREFALGFNPLLAIPDTNPWIPYYGYGAGVVRLSLGDNTELGGNVTGGYVRWNFFTDATVKVGDEVWVENGKLIR
;
A
#
# COMPACT_ATOMS: atom_id res chain seq x y z
N MET A 1 76.82 -37.19 -21.54
CA MET A 1 75.41 -36.98 -21.96
C MET A 1 74.63 -36.56 -20.71
N ARG A 2 74.72 -35.28 -20.33
CA ARG A 2 73.62 -34.28 -20.31
C ARG A 2 72.34 -34.75 -19.59
N TYR A 3 72.12 -34.15 -18.41
CA TYR A 3 70.89 -34.10 -17.62
C TYR A 3 69.67 -33.66 -18.44
N PHE A 4 68.48 -34.20 -18.14
CA PHE A 4 67.23 -33.44 -18.21
C PHE A 4 66.24 -33.94 -17.14
N LEU A 5 65.77 -32.99 -16.35
CA LEU A 5 64.81 -33.11 -15.26
C LEU A 5 63.41 -32.71 -15.78
N LEU A 6 62.36 -33.33 -15.18
CA LEU A 6 60.96 -32.89 -15.00
C LEU A 6 60.11 -32.45 -16.22
N LEU A 7 58.88 -32.96 -16.30
CA LEU A 7 57.69 -32.39 -15.63
C LEU A 7 56.44 -33.19 -16.05
N THR A 8 55.81 -33.91 -15.11
CA THR A 8 54.48 -34.49 -15.31
C THR A 8 53.42 -33.46 -14.90
N SER A 9 52.68 -32.93 -15.88
CA SER A 9 51.55 -32.03 -15.64
C SER A 9 50.34 -32.83 -15.13
N LEU A 10 50.08 -32.83 -13.82
CA LEU A 10 48.75 -33.14 -13.31
C LEU A 10 47.86 -31.91 -13.51
N LEU A 11 46.88 -32.01 -14.42
CA LEU A 11 45.76 -31.08 -14.45
C LEU A 11 44.92 -31.28 -13.18
N TRP A 12 45.00 -30.33 -12.26
CA TRP A 12 44.03 -30.18 -11.18
C TRP A 12 42.82 -29.46 -11.76
N ILE A 13 41.72 -30.19 -11.98
CA ILE A 13 40.40 -29.60 -12.19
C ILE A 13 39.95 -29.10 -10.81
N SER A 14 40.26 -27.84 -10.51
CA SER A 14 39.64 -27.16 -9.38
C SER A 14 38.15 -27.00 -9.71
N CYS A 15 37.33 -27.85 -9.11
CA CYS A 15 35.91 -27.58 -8.94
C CYS A 15 35.80 -26.32 -8.07
N THR A 16 35.72 -25.16 -8.70
CA THR A 16 35.18 -23.97 -8.05
C THR A 16 33.68 -24.20 -7.92
N THR A 17 33.26 -24.86 -6.84
CA THR A 17 31.91 -24.69 -6.31
C THR A 17 31.70 -23.19 -6.16
N SER A 18 30.85 -22.63 -7.02
CA SER A 18 30.29 -21.30 -6.81
C SER A 18 29.72 -21.32 -5.41
N LYS A 19 30.31 -20.54 -4.49
CA LYS A 19 29.63 -20.20 -3.26
C LYS A 19 28.38 -19.46 -3.71
N GLU A 20 27.23 -20.13 -3.67
CA GLU A 20 25.97 -19.45 -3.54
C GLU A 20 26.14 -18.52 -2.34
N THR A 21 26.29 -17.23 -2.62
CA THR A 21 25.99 -16.19 -1.64
C THR A 21 24.54 -16.41 -1.27
N THR A 22 24.29 -17.17 -0.21
CA THR A 22 23.02 -17.16 0.50
C THR A 22 22.81 -15.72 0.94
N GLN A 23 22.14 -14.93 0.10
CA GLN A 23 21.52 -13.70 0.57
C GLN A 23 20.66 -14.12 1.76
N ASP A 24 20.95 -13.55 2.93
CA ASP A 24 20.13 -13.74 4.11
C ASP A 24 18.71 -13.31 3.75
N THR A 25 17.82 -14.29 3.52
CA THR A 25 16.44 -14.04 3.10
C THR A 25 15.58 -13.50 4.23
N GLY A 26 16.16 -13.26 5.41
CA GLY A 26 15.42 -12.88 6.61
C GLY A 26 14.45 -13.97 7.09
N GLY A 27 14.57 -15.19 6.56
CA GLY A 27 13.62 -16.28 6.81
C GLY A 27 12.30 -16.18 6.03
N LEU A 28 12.24 -15.33 4.99
CA LEU A 28 11.07 -15.22 4.11
C LEU A 28 10.97 -16.41 3.15
N ASP A 29 9.78 -16.99 3.06
CA ASP A 29 9.41 -18.05 2.12
C ASP A 29 8.92 -17.42 0.81
N PHE A 30 9.87 -16.98 -0.02
CA PHE A 30 9.56 -16.31 -1.28
C PHE A 30 8.71 -17.15 -2.23
N LYS A 31 8.85 -18.48 -2.19
CA LYS A 31 8.02 -19.37 -3.01
C LYS A 31 6.57 -19.29 -2.59
N ARG A 32 6.28 -19.42 -1.29
CA ARG A 32 4.92 -19.33 -0.77
C ARG A 32 4.35 -17.91 -0.88
N ILE A 33 5.17 -16.87 -0.75
CA ILE A 33 4.79 -15.48 -1.01
C ILE A 33 4.35 -15.31 -2.47
N ALA A 34 5.15 -15.78 -3.44
CA ALA A 34 4.80 -15.71 -4.87
C ALA A 34 3.48 -16.42 -5.16
N ALA A 35 3.32 -17.66 -4.69
CA ALA A 35 2.10 -18.43 -4.85
C ALA A 35 0.87 -17.69 -4.28
N LYS A 36 1.04 -17.01 -3.13
CA LYS A 36 -0.04 -16.22 -2.52
C LYS A 36 -0.38 -14.97 -3.34
N ILE A 37 0.61 -14.21 -3.80
CA ILE A 37 0.41 -13.04 -4.68
C ILE A 37 -0.36 -13.45 -5.94
N ILE A 38 0.09 -14.51 -6.62
CA ILE A 38 -0.54 -14.98 -7.87
C ILE A 38 -1.94 -15.55 -7.61
N SER A 39 -2.16 -16.20 -6.46
CA SER A 39 -3.49 -16.67 -6.06
C SER A 39 -4.46 -15.52 -5.77
N GLN A 40 -4.04 -14.44 -5.10
CA GLN A 40 -4.89 -13.27 -4.86
C GLN A 40 -5.16 -12.47 -6.14
N ALA A 41 -4.17 -12.44 -7.04
CA ALA A 41 -4.34 -11.93 -8.38
C ALA A 41 -5.23 -12.81 -9.25
N ASP A 42 -5.45 -14.10 -8.95
CA ASP A 42 -6.21 -15.00 -9.82
C ASP A 42 -5.79 -14.82 -11.29
N VAL A 43 -4.49 -15.01 -11.56
CA VAL A 43 -3.90 -14.78 -12.88
C VAL A 43 -4.50 -15.77 -13.89
N GLN A 44 -4.99 -15.24 -15.00
CA GLN A 44 -5.64 -15.99 -16.07
C GLN A 44 -4.66 -16.24 -17.23
N ALA A 45 -4.91 -17.32 -17.98
CA ALA A 45 -4.17 -17.62 -19.20
C ALA A 45 -4.22 -16.44 -20.18
N GLY A 46 -3.06 -16.10 -20.74
CA GLY A 46 -2.88 -15.01 -21.69
C GLY A 46 -2.71 -13.61 -21.07
N GLU A 47 -2.93 -13.42 -19.76
CA GLU A 47 -2.68 -12.11 -19.13
C GLU A 47 -1.21 -11.71 -19.23
N ARG A 48 -0.96 -10.44 -19.50
CA ARG A 48 0.37 -9.87 -19.65
C ARG A 48 0.77 -9.21 -18.33
N VAL A 49 1.77 -9.79 -17.68
CA VAL A 49 2.17 -9.44 -16.31
C VAL A 49 3.51 -8.72 -16.31
N LEU A 50 3.53 -7.50 -15.77
CA LEU A 50 4.75 -6.73 -15.53
C LEU A 50 5.08 -6.75 -14.04
N ILE A 51 6.33 -7.05 -13.70
CA ILE A 51 6.83 -6.89 -12.33
C ILE A 51 7.64 -5.59 -12.26
N VAL A 52 7.50 -4.84 -11.16
CA VAL A 52 8.31 -3.64 -10.89
C VAL A 52 8.94 -3.82 -9.52
N THR A 53 10.26 -3.61 -9.41
CA THR A 53 11.00 -3.87 -8.17
C THR A 53 12.09 -2.85 -7.93
N ASP A 54 12.43 -2.62 -6.66
CA ASP A 54 13.70 -2.02 -6.29
C ASP A 54 14.69 -3.15 -5.98
N PRO A 55 15.76 -3.32 -6.77
CA PRO A 55 16.78 -4.34 -6.54
C PRO A 55 17.23 -4.46 -5.08
N GLY A 56 17.20 -5.68 -4.55
CA GLY A 56 17.62 -5.94 -3.18
C GLY A 56 17.15 -7.29 -2.64
N ARG A 57 16.75 -7.30 -1.37
CA ARG A 57 16.45 -8.55 -0.65
C ARG A 57 15.24 -9.33 -1.20
N PHE A 58 14.40 -8.70 -2.01
CA PHE A 58 13.22 -9.32 -2.63
C PHE A 58 13.48 -9.85 -4.04
N ASP A 59 14.68 -9.70 -4.59
CA ASP A 59 15.03 -10.20 -5.93
C ASP A 59 14.70 -11.69 -6.16
N PRO A 60 14.90 -12.61 -5.17
CA PRO A 60 14.52 -14.01 -5.34
C PRO A 60 13.03 -14.22 -5.62
N LEU A 61 12.16 -13.30 -5.19
CA LEU A 61 10.71 -13.38 -5.41
C LEU A 61 10.35 -13.29 -6.90
N VAL A 62 11.13 -12.54 -7.69
CA VAL A 62 10.89 -12.36 -9.13
C VAL A 62 10.92 -13.70 -9.87
N GLY A 63 11.87 -14.58 -9.54
CA GLY A 63 11.98 -15.90 -10.16
C GLY A 63 10.77 -16.78 -9.89
N TYR A 64 10.30 -16.81 -8.64
CA TYR A 64 9.10 -17.59 -8.27
C TYR A 64 7.82 -17.01 -8.88
N LEU A 65 7.68 -15.68 -8.92
CA LEU A 65 6.55 -15.04 -9.59
C LEU A 65 6.52 -15.36 -11.08
N ARG A 66 7.67 -15.27 -11.76
CA ARG A 66 7.78 -15.63 -13.16
C ARG A 66 7.33 -17.08 -13.41
N GLN A 67 7.80 -18.02 -12.59
CA GLN A 67 7.40 -19.42 -12.70
C GLN A 67 5.88 -19.57 -12.55
N GLU A 68 5.28 -19.00 -11.51
CA GLU A 68 3.84 -19.09 -11.26
C GLU A 68 2.99 -18.42 -12.37
N ILE A 69 3.50 -17.34 -13.00
CA ILE A 69 2.87 -16.69 -14.17
C ILE A 69 2.89 -17.64 -15.37
N GLU A 70 4.06 -18.18 -15.71
CA GLU A 70 4.24 -19.06 -16.86
C GLU A 70 3.47 -20.39 -16.71
N GLU A 71 3.40 -20.96 -15.50
CA GLU A 71 2.62 -22.17 -15.20
C GLU A 71 1.10 -21.99 -15.40
N ARG A 72 0.61 -20.75 -15.46
CA ARG A 72 -0.80 -20.40 -15.72
C ARG A 72 -1.05 -19.98 -17.17
N ASP A 73 -0.09 -20.22 -18.07
CA ASP A 73 -0.12 -19.78 -19.47
C ASP A 73 -0.27 -18.26 -19.62
N ALA A 74 0.13 -17.48 -18.60
CA ALA A 74 0.19 -16.03 -18.67
C ALA A 74 1.55 -15.57 -19.20
N LYS A 75 1.60 -14.38 -19.79
CA LYS A 75 2.80 -13.82 -20.40
C LYS A 75 3.55 -12.96 -19.39
N TYR A 76 4.73 -13.41 -18.98
CA TYR A 76 5.71 -12.58 -18.29
C TYR A 76 6.25 -11.52 -19.26
N LEU A 77 5.95 -10.24 -19.01
CA LEU A 77 6.43 -9.12 -19.81
C LEU A 77 7.85 -8.71 -19.46
N GLY A 78 8.39 -9.10 -18.30
CA GLY A 78 9.69 -8.66 -17.80
C GLY A 78 9.58 -8.03 -16.41
N THR A 79 10.73 -7.60 -15.89
CA THR A 79 10.81 -6.90 -14.61
C THR A 79 11.53 -5.56 -14.80
N GLU A 80 10.86 -4.48 -14.47
CA GLU A 80 11.48 -3.15 -14.43
C GLU A 80 12.09 -2.91 -13.04
N SER A 81 13.30 -2.38 -12.99
CA SER A 81 14.12 -2.32 -11.79
C SER A 81 14.55 -0.88 -11.40
N LEU A 82 13.65 0.09 -11.55
CA LEU A 82 13.86 1.52 -11.33
C LEU A 82 15.08 2.08 -12.08
N GLY A 83 15.29 1.63 -13.32
CA GLY A 83 16.41 2.01 -14.17
C GLY A 83 17.79 1.47 -13.75
N LYS A 84 17.88 0.62 -12.70
CA LYS A 84 19.15 0.10 -12.18
C LYS A 84 19.69 -1.13 -12.96
N SER A 85 18.85 -1.77 -13.77
CA SER A 85 19.16 -2.91 -14.66
C SER A 85 20.15 -3.93 -14.07
N VAL A 86 19.76 -4.62 -12.98
CA VAL A 86 20.67 -5.50 -12.23
C VAL A 86 20.70 -6.95 -12.70
N ASN A 87 19.68 -7.40 -13.44
CA ASN A 87 19.59 -8.77 -13.96
C ASN A 87 19.21 -8.74 -15.45
N PRO A 88 20.08 -9.22 -16.36
CA PRO A 88 19.80 -9.24 -17.80
C PRO A 88 18.52 -9.99 -18.18
N GLU A 89 18.12 -11.03 -17.42
CA GLU A 89 16.90 -11.81 -17.70
C GLU A 89 15.61 -11.03 -17.45
N TRP A 90 15.69 -9.91 -16.72
CA TRP A 90 14.56 -9.03 -16.46
C TRP A 90 14.27 -8.10 -17.63
N ASN A 91 15.28 -7.82 -18.45
CA ASN A 91 15.24 -6.81 -19.50
C ASN A 91 14.78 -7.39 -20.85
N THR A 92 13.49 -7.69 -20.93
CA THR A 92 12.82 -8.11 -22.18
C THR A 92 12.66 -6.95 -23.16
N ASP A 93 12.21 -7.23 -24.39
CA ASP A 93 11.85 -6.20 -25.37
C ASP A 93 10.81 -5.20 -24.84
N PHE A 94 9.86 -5.68 -24.02
CA PHE A 94 8.86 -4.81 -23.41
C PHE A 94 9.50 -3.86 -22.39
N VAL A 95 10.36 -4.37 -21.50
CA VAL A 95 11.04 -3.55 -20.49
C VAL A 95 12.00 -2.54 -21.14
N MET A 96 12.73 -2.94 -22.19
CA MET A 96 13.52 -2.01 -22.98
C MET A 96 12.65 -0.93 -23.63
N GLY A 97 11.44 -1.27 -24.06
CA GLY A 97 10.47 -0.33 -24.62
C GLY A 97 9.90 0.69 -23.63
N LEU A 98 9.96 0.42 -22.32
CA LEU A 98 9.60 1.39 -21.26
C LEU A 98 10.63 2.52 -21.15
N GLN A 99 11.88 2.26 -21.52
CA GLN A 99 12.97 3.22 -21.41
C GLN A 99 12.68 4.46 -22.27
N ASN A 100 13.05 5.63 -21.75
CA ASN A 100 12.87 6.94 -22.39
C ASN A 100 11.39 7.36 -22.61
N ARG A 101 10.42 6.67 -22.00
CA ARG A 101 9.01 7.09 -21.99
C ARG A 101 8.64 7.66 -20.62
N ALA A 102 7.75 8.64 -20.61
CA ALA A 102 7.15 9.17 -19.38
C ALA A 102 5.73 9.69 -19.67
N GLY A 103 4.97 9.97 -18.61
CA GLY A 103 3.67 10.60 -18.71
C GLY A 103 2.68 9.82 -19.60
N GLU A 104 1.98 10.52 -20.49
CA GLU A 104 0.94 9.91 -21.34
C GLU A 104 1.48 8.93 -22.38
N GLU A 105 2.70 9.16 -22.88
CA GLU A 105 3.34 8.25 -23.83
C GLU A 105 3.63 6.90 -23.17
N LEU A 106 4.16 6.94 -21.95
CA LEU A 106 4.38 5.73 -21.16
C LEU A 106 3.06 5.04 -20.82
N ALA A 107 2.06 5.80 -20.35
CA ALA A 107 0.75 5.23 -20.03
C ALA A 107 0.10 4.55 -21.25
N ASN A 108 0.25 5.10 -22.47
CA ASN A 108 -0.24 4.48 -23.69
C ASN A 108 0.47 3.15 -23.99
N TYR A 109 1.79 3.12 -23.84
CA TYR A 109 2.58 1.90 -24.01
C TYR A 109 2.21 0.83 -22.96
N MET A 110 2.00 1.26 -21.72
CA MET A 110 1.64 0.39 -20.59
C MET A 110 0.17 -0.08 -20.63
N MET A 111 -0.67 0.37 -21.57
CA MET A 111 -2.00 -0.24 -21.81
C MET A 111 -1.88 -1.72 -22.23
N GLU A 112 -0.68 -2.18 -22.59
CA GLU A 112 -0.39 -3.59 -22.81
C GLU A 112 -0.22 -4.42 -21.52
N VAL A 113 -0.19 -3.79 -20.35
CA VAL A 113 -0.08 -4.50 -19.06
C VAL A 113 -1.48 -4.80 -18.54
N ASP A 114 -1.80 -6.08 -18.38
CA ASP A 114 -3.07 -6.51 -17.78
C ASP A 114 -2.97 -6.53 -16.25
N LEU A 115 -1.81 -6.97 -15.73
CA LEU A 115 -1.49 -7.00 -14.31
C LEU A 115 -0.08 -6.44 -14.02
N GLY A 116 -0.02 -5.39 -13.19
CA GLY A 116 1.23 -4.93 -12.58
C GLY A 116 1.44 -5.58 -11.21
N ILE A 117 2.66 -6.01 -10.90
CA ILE A 117 3.04 -6.46 -9.55
C ILE A 117 4.15 -5.54 -9.05
N MET A 118 3.79 -4.64 -8.12
CA MET A 118 4.73 -3.73 -7.47
C MET A 118 5.32 -4.43 -6.25
N LEU A 119 6.60 -4.81 -6.33
CA LEU A 119 7.36 -5.39 -5.22
C LEU A 119 7.77 -4.31 -4.21
N PRO A 120 8.45 -4.65 -3.10
CA PRO A 120 8.87 -3.66 -2.12
C PRO A 120 9.88 -2.68 -2.71
N GLY A 121 9.67 -1.39 -2.49
CA GLY A 121 10.57 -0.33 -2.94
C GLY A 121 9.88 0.72 -3.83
N PRO A 122 9.41 0.35 -5.04
CA PRO A 122 8.69 1.23 -5.95
C PRO A 122 7.56 2.00 -5.28
N THR A 123 7.41 3.24 -5.70
CA THR A 123 6.38 4.17 -5.25
C THR A 123 5.77 4.92 -6.44
N PRO A 124 4.60 5.57 -6.29
CA PRO A 124 4.00 6.34 -7.38
C PRO A 124 4.85 7.51 -7.91
N VAL A 125 5.96 7.89 -7.26
CA VAL A 125 6.89 8.89 -7.81
C VAL A 125 7.85 8.30 -8.86
N ASP A 126 7.98 6.96 -8.90
CA ASP A 126 8.81 6.26 -9.87
C ASP A 126 8.10 6.17 -11.22
N ILE A 127 8.84 6.43 -12.30
CA ILE A 127 8.28 6.67 -13.65
C ILE A 127 7.34 5.56 -14.11
N VAL A 128 7.74 4.29 -13.97
CA VAL A 128 6.96 3.13 -14.44
C VAL A 128 5.73 2.91 -13.56
N TYR A 129 5.86 3.15 -12.25
CA TYR A 129 4.71 3.04 -11.37
C TYR A 129 3.71 4.18 -11.62
N ASP A 130 4.16 5.43 -11.81
CA ASP A 130 3.28 6.54 -12.28
C ASP A 130 2.57 6.18 -13.60
N GLY A 131 3.30 5.58 -14.55
CA GLY A 131 2.73 5.06 -15.79
C GLY A 131 1.60 4.06 -15.55
N MET A 132 1.79 3.10 -14.63
CA MET A 132 0.74 2.14 -14.26
C MET A 132 -0.43 2.85 -13.56
N GLN A 133 -0.18 3.80 -12.66
CA GLN A 133 -1.22 4.60 -11.99
C GLN A 133 -2.11 5.32 -13.01
N LYS A 134 -1.53 5.83 -14.10
CA LYS A 134 -2.28 6.42 -15.22
C LYS A 134 -3.11 5.39 -16.00
N VAL A 135 -2.60 4.18 -16.22
CA VAL A 135 -3.37 3.07 -16.82
C VAL A 135 -4.60 2.73 -15.95
N LEU A 136 -4.41 2.61 -14.63
CA LEU A 136 -5.50 2.35 -13.69
C LEU A 136 -6.55 3.47 -13.69
N LYS A 137 -6.11 4.75 -13.71
CA LYS A 137 -7.00 5.92 -13.83
C LYS A 137 -7.85 5.91 -15.10
N ARG A 138 -7.37 5.29 -16.18
CA ARG A 138 -8.12 5.11 -17.44
C ARG A 138 -9.11 3.95 -17.39
N GLY A 139 -9.24 3.27 -16.26
CA GLY A 139 -10.14 2.13 -16.09
C GLY A 139 -9.62 0.83 -16.70
N SER A 140 -8.30 0.73 -16.93
CA SER A 140 -7.66 -0.44 -17.52
C SER A 140 -6.66 -1.08 -16.56
N GLY A 141 -6.39 -2.36 -16.75
CA GLY A 141 -5.44 -3.12 -15.94
C GLY A 141 -5.83 -3.24 -14.47
N ARG A 142 -4.95 -3.90 -13.72
CA ARG A 142 -4.98 -4.04 -12.26
C ARG A 142 -3.57 -4.14 -11.70
N THR A 143 -3.41 -3.84 -10.42
CA THR A 143 -2.13 -3.90 -9.73
C THR A 143 -2.25 -4.69 -8.43
N ILE A 144 -1.29 -5.59 -8.19
CA ILE A 144 -0.94 -6.01 -6.84
C ILE A 144 0.13 -5.08 -6.31
N HIS A 145 -0.12 -4.51 -5.14
CA HIS A 145 0.83 -3.67 -4.45
C HIS A 145 1.38 -4.38 -3.20
N PHE A 146 2.59 -4.90 -3.32
CA PHE A 146 3.27 -5.68 -2.30
C PHE A 146 4.41 -4.84 -1.69
N HIS A 147 4.05 -3.84 -0.87
CA HIS A 147 5.00 -2.84 -0.36
C HIS A 147 6.00 -3.38 0.67
N TRP A 148 5.58 -4.35 1.49
CA TRP A 148 6.34 -4.87 2.64
C TRP A 148 6.99 -3.76 3.50
N ARG A 149 6.22 -2.68 3.73
CA ARG A 149 6.57 -1.47 4.49
C ARG A 149 5.39 -1.05 5.37
N GLY A 150 5.31 0.23 5.75
CA GLY A 150 4.16 0.77 6.49
C GLY A 150 4.09 0.36 7.95
N ALA A 151 5.24 0.09 8.59
CA ALA A 151 5.31 -0.13 10.03
C ALA A 151 5.57 1.21 10.73
N TYR A 152 4.66 1.65 11.60
CA TYR A 152 4.77 2.94 12.28
C TYR A 152 4.81 2.77 13.79
N ASP A 153 5.56 3.62 14.48
CA ASP A 153 5.36 3.79 15.92
C ASP A 153 3.99 4.47 16.18
N LEU A 154 3.59 4.55 17.46
CA LEU A 154 2.30 5.15 17.83
C LEU A 154 2.21 6.66 17.55
N ASN A 155 3.34 7.33 17.28
CA ASN A 155 3.38 8.74 16.87
C ASN A 155 3.38 8.90 15.34
N GLY A 156 3.13 7.81 14.61
CA GLY A 156 3.06 7.82 13.15
C GLY A 156 4.42 7.94 12.46
N LYS A 157 5.54 7.70 13.16
CA LYS A 157 6.86 7.65 12.54
C LYS A 157 7.09 6.30 11.89
N LEU A 158 7.30 6.30 10.58
CA LEU A 158 7.65 5.11 9.81
C LEU A 158 9.00 4.55 10.27
N PHE A 159 9.08 3.24 10.48
CA PHE A 159 10.32 2.51 10.67
C PHE A 159 10.44 1.36 9.68
N GLN A 160 11.67 0.89 9.47
CA GLN A 160 11.95 -0.18 8.53
C GLN A 160 11.64 -1.54 9.18
N PRO A 161 10.94 -2.44 8.47
CA PRO A 161 10.76 -3.82 8.92
C PRO A 161 12.09 -4.52 9.18
N ASP A 162 12.23 -5.10 10.36
CA ASP A 162 13.27 -6.06 10.70
C ASP A 162 12.76 -7.50 10.51
N SER A 163 13.56 -8.49 10.89
CA SER A 163 13.17 -9.90 10.78
C SER A 163 11.93 -10.28 11.60
N THR A 164 11.64 -9.56 12.69
CA THR A 164 10.44 -9.80 13.50
C THR A 164 9.20 -9.30 12.75
N VAL A 165 9.27 -8.10 12.18
CA VAL A 165 8.20 -7.54 11.34
C VAL A 165 8.00 -8.38 10.08
N ASP A 166 9.08 -8.88 9.48
CA ASP A 166 9.03 -9.76 8.31
C ASP A 166 8.24 -11.04 8.60
N GLN A 167 8.56 -11.73 9.70
CA GLN A 167 7.81 -12.93 10.11
C GLN A 167 6.35 -12.60 10.42
N PHE A 168 6.10 -11.45 11.04
CA PHE A 168 4.74 -10.98 11.32
C PHE A 168 3.94 -10.77 10.03
N TYR A 169 4.47 -9.99 9.07
CA TYR A 169 3.81 -9.75 7.78
C TYR A 169 3.65 -11.02 6.95
N GLN A 170 4.64 -11.92 6.98
CA GLN A 170 4.54 -13.23 6.32
C GLN A 170 3.40 -14.06 6.88
N ARG A 171 3.29 -14.16 8.21
CA ARG A 171 2.18 -14.85 8.85
C ARG A 171 0.84 -14.21 8.46
N VAL A 172 0.73 -12.89 8.49
CA VAL A 172 -0.48 -12.17 8.10
C VAL A 172 -0.85 -12.51 6.65
N LEU A 173 0.10 -12.39 5.72
CA LEU A 173 -0.13 -12.66 4.29
C LEU A 173 -0.71 -14.05 4.08
N PHE A 174 -0.15 -15.04 4.78
CA PHE A 174 -0.52 -16.45 4.62
C PHE A 174 -1.82 -16.83 5.32
N ASP A 175 -2.02 -16.33 6.54
CA ASP A 175 -3.04 -16.85 7.45
C ASP A 175 -4.29 -15.95 7.52
N THR A 176 -4.29 -14.79 6.85
CA THR A 176 -5.50 -13.96 6.73
C THR A 176 -6.62 -14.76 6.06
N ASP A 177 -7.79 -14.81 6.70
CA ASP A 177 -9.02 -15.29 6.08
C ASP A 177 -9.62 -14.18 5.19
N TYR A 178 -9.17 -14.16 3.94
CA TYR A 178 -9.58 -13.15 2.95
C TYR A 178 -11.08 -13.18 2.66
N LYS A 179 -11.74 -14.35 2.78
CA LYS A 179 -13.19 -14.46 2.57
C LYS A 179 -13.94 -13.74 3.69
N SER A 180 -13.59 -14.04 4.95
CA SER A 180 -14.18 -13.37 6.11
C SER A 180 -13.89 -11.87 6.10
N LEU A 181 -12.68 -11.48 5.71
CA LEU A 181 -12.29 -10.07 5.55
C LEU A 181 -13.19 -9.35 4.53
N ALA A 182 -13.37 -9.92 3.34
CA ALA A 182 -14.24 -9.37 2.29
C ALA A 182 -15.71 -9.26 2.74
N GLU A 183 -16.23 -10.29 3.40
CA GLU A 183 -17.60 -10.31 3.93
C GLU A 183 -17.80 -9.19 4.96
N LYS A 184 -16.87 -9.00 5.90
CA LYS A 184 -16.95 -7.93 6.89
C LYS A 184 -16.86 -6.54 6.28
N GLN A 185 -15.92 -6.32 5.36
CA GLN A 185 -15.80 -5.02 4.69
C GLN A 185 -17.04 -4.69 3.86
N LYS A 186 -17.65 -5.69 3.21
CA LYS A 186 -18.94 -5.52 2.51
C LYS A 186 -20.09 -5.18 3.45
N GLN A 187 -20.17 -5.83 4.61
CA GLN A 187 -21.19 -5.50 5.62
C GLN A 187 -21.04 -4.06 6.11
N PHE A 188 -19.80 -3.63 6.38
CA PHE A 188 -19.54 -2.26 6.80
C PHE A 188 -19.86 -1.24 5.71
N GLU A 189 -19.48 -1.51 4.46
CA GLU A 189 -19.89 -0.68 3.33
C GLU A 189 -21.41 -0.50 3.27
N GLN A 190 -22.16 -1.60 3.40
CA GLN A 190 -23.63 -1.57 3.39
C GLN A 190 -24.19 -0.75 4.55
N ALA A 191 -23.65 -0.91 5.75
CA ALA A 191 -24.08 -0.15 6.93
C ALA A 191 -23.85 1.37 6.74
N MET A 192 -22.74 1.76 6.11
CA MET A 192 -22.45 3.18 5.86
C MET A 192 -23.44 3.85 4.88
N ARG A 193 -24.13 3.09 4.02
CA ARG A 193 -25.02 3.67 3.02
C ARG A 193 -26.22 4.35 3.68
N GLY A 194 -26.42 5.63 3.32
CA GLY A 194 -27.51 6.45 3.84
C GLY A 194 -27.36 6.86 5.31
N GLN A 195 -26.23 6.56 5.96
CA GLN A 195 -25.98 6.86 7.37
C GLN A 195 -24.94 7.97 7.53
N TRP A 196 -24.98 8.62 8.69
CA TRP A 196 -23.87 9.41 9.18
C TRP A 196 -22.84 8.49 9.81
N ILE A 197 -21.58 8.63 9.42
CA ILE A 197 -20.45 8.05 10.13
C ILE A 197 -19.95 9.11 11.11
N GLN A 198 -19.78 8.74 12.37
CA GLN A 198 -19.17 9.59 13.39
C GLN A 198 -17.94 8.89 13.96
N VAL A 199 -16.84 9.63 14.05
CA VAL A 199 -15.58 9.17 14.64
C VAL A 199 -15.26 10.06 15.83
N THR A 200 -15.06 9.45 17.00
CA THR A 200 -14.71 10.16 18.22
C THR A 200 -13.45 9.58 18.87
N THR A 201 -12.66 10.40 19.56
CA THR A 201 -11.53 9.94 20.39
C THR A 201 -11.53 10.61 21.76
N PRO A 202 -10.92 9.99 22.79
CA PRO A 202 -10.71 10.63 24.10
C PRO A 202 -9.94 11.96 24.01
N ALA A 203 -9.07 12.12 23.00
CA ALA A 203 -8.31 13.33 22.75
C ALA A 203 -9.14 14.50 22.19
N GLY A 204 -10.42 14.29 21.90
CA GLY A 204 -11.34 15.34 21.45
C GLY A 204 -11.59 15.38 19.94
N THR A 205 -11.25 14.32 19.19
CA THR A 205 -11.83 14.14 17.85
C THR A 205 -13.33 13.91 18.01
N ASP A 206 -14.12 14.63 17.24
CA ASP A 206 -15.55 14.41 17.04
C ASP A 206 -15.89 14.94 15.65
N ILE A 207 -15.83 14.05 14.66
CA ILE A 207 -16.05 14.37 13.26
C ILE A 207 -17.13 13.45 12.71
N LYS A 208 -17.98 14.01 11.86
CA LYS A 208 -19.01 13.25 11.13
C LYS A 208 -19.04 13.57 9.65
N PHE A 209 -19.47 12.60 8.86
CA PHE A 209 -19.58 12.73 7.42
C PHE A 209 -20.52 11.65 6.84
N GLN A 210 -20.90 11.83 5.58
CA GLN A 210 -21.63 10.84 4.80
C GLN A 210 -20.82 10.44 3.58
N ILE A 211 -21.04 9.22 3.07
CA ILE A 211 -20.37 8.72 1.86
C ILE A 211 -21.27 8.75 0.61
N GLY A 212 -22.58 8.92 0.78
CA GLY A 212 -23.55 8.81 -0.31
C GLY A 212 -23.36 7.53 -1.13
N ASP A 213 -23.29 7.69 -2.46
CA ASP A 213 -23.05 6.60 -3.42
C ASP A 213 -21.58 6.50 -3.86
N ARG A 214 -20.63 7.14 -3.15
CA ARG A 214 -19.19 7.05 -3.46
C ARG A 214 -18.76 5.58 -3.53
N GLN A 215 -17.88 5.25 -4.48
CA GLN A 215 -17.26 3.94 -4.52
C GLN A 215 -16.42 3.74 -3.26
N VAL A 216 -16.66 2.63 -2.56
CA VAL A 216 -15.90 2.28 -1.37
C VAL A 216 -14.87 1.23 -1.73
N THR A 217 -13.60 1.57 -1.50
CA THR A 217 -12.48 0.70 -1.80
C THR A 217 -12.32 -0.31 -0.68
N LYS A 218 -12.25 -1.59 -1.05
CA LYS A 218 -12.08 -2.71 -0.13
C LYS A 218 -10.72 -3.33 -0.38
N GLN A 219 -9.77 -3.09 0.51
CA GLN A 219 -8.51 -3.83 0.52
C GLN A 219 -8.78 -5.16 1.23
N ASP A 220 -9.45 -6.06 0.53
CA ASP A 220 -9.83 -7.40 0.98
C ASP A 220 -8.98 -8.52 0.36
N GLY A 221 -7.97 -8.14 -0.44
CA GLY A 221 -7.03 -9.04 -1.13
C GLY A 221 -7.53 -9.57 -2.47
N ASN A 222 -8.76 -9.28 -2.88
CA ASN A 222 -9.28 -9.73 -4.15
C ASN A 222 -8.82 -8.84 -5.30
N ALA A 223 -7.69 -9.20 -5.90
CA ALA A 223 -7.20 -8.50 -7.08
C ALA A 223 -7.71 -9.06 -8.39
N ALA A 224 -8.53 -10.12 -8.39
CA ALA A 224 -8.95 -10.92 -9.55
C ALA A 224 -9.47 -10.10 -10.73
N LEU A 225 -9.29 -10.59 -11.97
CA LEU A 225 -9.69 -9.86 -13.18
C LEU A 225 -11.21 -9.63 -13.19
N ALA A 226 -11.97 -10.59 -12.64
CA ALA A 226 -13.40 -10.46 -12.47
C ALA A 226 -13.81 -9.27 -11.59
N HIS A 227 -13.03 -8.92 -10.56
CA HIS A 227 -13.26 -7.76 -9.68
C HIS A 227 -13.19 -6.44 -10.46
N MET A 228 -12.33 -6.37 -11.48
CA MET A 228 -12.12 -5.16 -12.30
C MET A 228 -13.35 -4.70 -13.09
N LYS A 229 -14.40 -5.54 -13.21
CA LYS A 229 -15.69 -5.17 -13.79
C LYS A 229 -16.43 -4.13 -12.93
N ASP A 230 -16.28 -4.24 -11.62
CA ASP A 230 -16.94 -3.37 -10.65
C ASP A 230 -16.01 -2.25 -10.15
N ALA A 231 -14.71 -2.35 -10.44
CA ALA A 231 -13.75 -1.30 -10.10
C ALA A 231 -14.08 0.04 -10.79
N ARG A 232 -14.17 1.11 -10.00
CA ARG A 232 -14.48 2.47 -10.49
C ARG A 232 -13.36 3.47 -10.27
N THR A 233 -12.65 3.36 -9.17
CA THR A 233 -11.56 4.28 -8.80
C THR A 233 -10.22 3.65 -9.13
N LEU A 234 -9.15 4.46 -9.13
CA LEU A 234 -7.79 3.96 -9.28
C LEU A 234 -7.51 2.90 -8.22
N ILE A 235 -7.79 3.22 -6.96
CA ILE A 235 -7.38 2.38 -5.85
C ILE A 235 -8.19 1.08 -5.74
N ASP A 236 -9.39 1.01 -6.35
CA ASP A 236 -10.16 -0.23 -6.46
C ASP A 236 -9.51 -1.23 -7.44
N ARG A 237 -8.62 -0.73 -8.31
CA ARG A 237 -7.79 -1.55 -9.22
C ARG A 237 -6.41 -1.84 -8.65
N GLU A 238 -6.09 -1.34 -7.46
CA GLU A 238 -4.79 -1.50 -6.83
C GLU A 238 -4.97 -2.15 -5.46
N VAL A 239 -4.71 -3.45 -5.42
CA VAL A 239 -4.94 -4.27 -4.23
C VAL A 239 -3.62 -4.50 -3.51
N GLU A 240 -3.59 -4.11 -2.26
CA GLU A 240 -2.42 -4.23 -1.40
C GLU A 240 -2.40 -5.56 -0.66
N LEU A 241 -1.21 -6.15 -0.57
CA LEU A 241 -0.96 -7.38 0.18
C LEU A 241 0.20 -7.17 1.18
N PRO A 242 0.00 -7.42 2.49
CA PRO A 242 -1.25 -7.85 3.15
C PRO A 242 -2.40 -6.84 3.06
N SER A 243 -3.64 -7.32 3.06
CA SER A 243 -4.84 -6.48 2.95
C SER A 243 -5.50 -6.26 4.30
N GLY A 244 -6.40 -5.27 4.41
CA GLY A 244 -7.17 -5.11 5.64
C GLY A 244 -8.04 -3.88 5.75
N ALA A 245 -7.83 -2.81 4.99
CA ALA A 245 -8.59 -1.58 5.17
C ALA A 245 -9.74 -1.39 4.18
N ILE A 246 -10.82 -0.80 4.66
CA ILE A 246 -11.76 -0.08 3.81
C ILE A 246 -11.29 1.36 3.68
N ARG A 247 -11.49 1.97 2.50
CA ARG A 247 -11.08 3.36 2.22
C ARG A 247 -12.15 4.06 1.40
N VAL A 248 -12.49 5.30 1.77
CA VAL A 248 -13.48 6.11 1.06
C VAL A 248 -13.18 7.59 1.22
N ALA A 249 -13.34 8.36 0.14
CA ALA A 249 -13.48 9.81 0.22
C ALA A 249 -14.93 10.15 0.57
N PRO A 250 -15.22 10.76 1.73
CA PRO A 250 -16.57 11.20 2.04
C PRO A 250 -17.09 12.24 1.04
N ILE A 251 -18.39 12.50 1.06
CA ILE A 251 -18.96 13.67 0.37
C ILE A 251 -18.38 14.92 1.04
N GLU A 252 -17.61 15.69 0.27
CA GLU A 252 -16.76 16.77 0.80
C GLU A 252 -17.57 17.76 1.64
N GLU A 253 -18.72 18.21 1.16
CA GLU A 253 -19.57 19.20 1.84
C GLU A 253 -20.29 18.64 3.08
N SER A 254 -20.25 17.33 3.31
CA SER A 254 -20.88 16.70 4.48
C SER A 254 -19.98 16.64 5.71
N VAL A 255 -18.68 16.86 5.54
CA VAL A 255 -17.70 16.65 6.62
C VAL A 255 -17.72 17.83 7.58
N GLU A 256 -18.04 17.55 8.84
CA GLU A 256 -18.24 18.53 9.90
C GLU A 256 -17.63 18.05 11.22
N GLY A 257 -17.00 18.96 11.97
CA GLY A 257 -16.57 18.70 13.35
C GLY A 257 -15.10 19.00 13.59
N THR A 258 -14.45 18.21 14.43
CA THR A 258 -13.08 18.47 14.90
C THR A 258 -12.24 17.20 14.83
N ILE A 259 -10.98 17.35 14.43
CA ILE A 259 -9.98 16.28 14.52
C ILE A 259 -8.88 16.73 15.47
N ALA A 260 -8.66 15.96 16.53
CA ALA A 260 -7.50 16.08 17.41
C ALA A 260 -6.44 15.06 16.95
N PHE A 261 -5.46 15.52 16.19
CA PHE A 261 -4.42 14.66 15.64
C PHE A 261 -3.50 14.13 16.76
N PRO A 262 -3.05 12.87 16.66
CA PRO A 262 -1.95 12.38 17.48
C PRO A 262 -0.70 13.26 17.31
N ASP A 263 0.14 13.29 18.34
CA ASP A 263 1.44 13.94 18.28
C ASP A 263 2.27 13.34 17.14
N ALA A 264 2.77 14.20 16.25
CA ALA A 264 3.42 13.77 15.02
C ALA A 264 4.38 14.86 14.50
N GLN A 265 5.23 14.49 13.55
CA GLN A 265 6.06 15.47 12.84
C GLN A 265 5.23 16.25 11.83
N TRP A 266 5.33 17.58 11.89
CA TRP A 266 4.77 18.52 10.93
C TRP A 266 5.92 19.39 10.42
N ASN A 267 6.12 19.44 9.10
CA ASN A 267 7.25 20.15 8.47
C ASN A 267 8.62 19.89 9.15
N GLY A 268 8.86 18.65 9.57
CA GLY A 268 10.12 18.22 10.20
C GLY A 268 10.22 18.44 11.71
N GLU A 269 9.25 19.10 12.35
CA GLU A 269 9.23 19.33 13.80
C GLU A 269 8.11 18.56 14.49
N MET A 270 8.35 18.06 15.70
CA MET A 270 7.31 17.38 16.48
C MET A 270 6.29 18.40 16.99
N ALA A 271 5.04 18.35 16.51
CA ALA A 271 3.95 19.16 17.03
C ALA A 271 3.02 18.31 17.90
N SER A 272 2.43 18.93 18.93
CA SER A 272 1.55 18.23 19.87
C SER A 272 0.27 18.99 20.16
N GLY A 273 -0.78 18.24 20.48
CA GLY A 273 -2.12 18.77 20.70
C GLY A 273 -2.69 19.51 19.50
N VAL A 274 -2.39 19.03 18.28
CA VAL A 274 -2.88 19.65 17.05
C VAL A 274 -4.36 19.34 16.88
N VAL A 275 -5.19 20.38 16.84
CA VAL A 275 -6.63 20.27 16.68
C VAL A 275 -7.08 21.13 15.51
N VAL A 276 -7.85 20.55 14.60
CA VAL A 276 -8.45 21.27 13.47
C VAL A 276 -9.96 21.22 13.52
N THR A 277 -10.60 22.35 13.21
CA THR A 277 -12.06 22.45 13.01
C THR A 277 -12.35 22.41 11.53
N ILE A 278 -13.28 21.55 11.12
CA ILE A 278 -13.68 21.31 9.75
C ILE A 278 -15.15 21.67 9.58
N ALA A 279 -15.44 22.47 8.55
CA ALA A 279 -16.78 22.78 8.09
C ALA A 279 -16.85 22.65 6.56
N GLY A 280 -17.86 21.94 6.05
CA GLY A 280 -17.98 21.62 4.62
C GLY A 280 -16.73 20.97 4.03
N GLY A 281 -16.05 20.12 4.79
CA GLY A 281 -14.81 19.44 4.36
C GLY A 281 -13.56 20.30 4.30
N LYS A 282 -13.64 21.56 4.73
CA LYS A 282 -12.49 22.48 4.78
C LYS A 282 -12.10 22.81 6.21
N ILE A 283 -10.80 22.86 6.46
CA ILE A 283 -10.25 23.35 7.72
C ILE A 283 -10.52 24.86 7.83
N ILE A 284 -11.21 25.26 8.88
CA ILE A 284 -11.53 26.66 9.18
C ILE A 284 -10.75 27.19 10.39
N GLU A 285 -10.17 26.31 11.20
CA GLU A 285 -9.36 26.66 12.36
C GLU A 285 -8.31 25.58 12.63
N VAL A 286 -7.11 26.01 13.03
CA VAL A 286 -6.01 25.13 13.46
C VAL A 286 -5.46 25.65 14.78
N LYS A 287 -5.32 24.74 15.75
CA LYS A 287 -4.68 24.98 17.05
C LYS A 287 -3.61 23.93 17.29
N ALA A 288 -2.60 24.28 18.07
CA ALA A 288 -1.63 23.33 18.59
C ALA A 288 -1.13 23.81 19.95
N ASN A 289 -0.77 22.88 20.84
CA ASN A 289 -0.13 23.21 22.11
C ASN A 289 1.34 23.59 21.90
N ASN A 290 2.01 22.93 20.95
CA ASN A 290 3.39 23.20 20.58
C ASN A 290 3.56 23.15 19.05
N ASN A 291 4.45 23.99 18.53
CA ASN A 291 4.88 24.04 17.12
C ASN A 291 3.75 24.27 16.11
N LEU A 292 2.80 25.16 16.45
CA LEU A 292 1.73 25.60 15.54
C LEU A 292 2.28 26.16 14.22
N GLU A 293 3.37 26.93 14.27
CA GLU A 293 4.00 27.50 13.07
C GLU A 293 4.46 26.40 12.10
N SER A 294 4.94 25.27 12.60
CA SER A 294 5.35 24.13 11.77
C SER A 294 4.16 23.42 11.11
N VAL A 295 3.03 23.31 11.82
CA VAL A 295 1.77 22.81 11.26
C VAL A 295 1.27 23.71 10.14
N GLN A 296 1.28 25.03 10.38
CA GLN A 296 0.85 26.02 9.39
C GLN A 296 1.75 26.02 8.16
N ALA A 297 3.07 25.96 8.35
CA ALA A 297 4.03 25.89 7.24
C ALA A 297 3.84 24.65 6.35
N GLU A 298 3.56 23.47 6.94
CA GLU A 298 3.24 22.28 6.15
C GLU A 298 1.95 22.47 5.34
N MET A 299 0.89 22.99 5.99
CA MET A 299 -0.38 23.23 5.32
C MET A 299 -0.23 24.24 4.18
N GLU A 300 0.48 25.34 4.39
CA GLU A 300 0.78 26.32 3.34
C GLU A 300 1.53 25.68 2.15
N GLY A 301 2.55 24.86 2.44
CA GLY A 301 3.29 24.12 1.41
C GLY A 301 2.44 23.12 0.62
N GLY A 302 1.42 22.53 1.25
CA GLY A 302 0.46 21.63 0.61
C GLY A 302 -0.68 22.31 -0.14
N GLY A 303 -0.76 23.65 -0.14
CA GLY A 303 -1.76 24.42 -0.86
C GLY A 303 -3.21 24.14 -0.44
N ALA A 304 -4.17 24.34 -1.34
CA ALA A 304 -5.59 24.17 -1.02
C ALA A 304 -5.98 22.73 -0.63
N ALA A 305 -5.22 21.72 -1.08
CA ALA A 305 -5.46 20.32 -0.74
C ALA A 305 -5.22 20.04 0.74
N SER A 306 -4.16 20.60 1.33
CA SER A 306 -3.83 20.38 2.76
C SER A 306 -4.91 20.87 3.73
N GLN A 307 -5.72 21.83 3.28
CA GLN A 307 -6.82 22.40 4.03
C GLN A 307 -8.13 21.62 3.87
N SER A 308 -8.09 20.44 3.25
CA SER A 308 -9.28 19.64 2.93
C SER A 308 -9.23 18.26 3.55
N PHE A 309 -10.37 17.77 4.02
CA PHE A 309 -10.53 16.38 4.41
C PHE A 309 -10.43 15.47 3.17
N ARG A 310 -9.64 14.40 3.26
CA ARG A 310 -9.35 13.50 2.14
C ARG A 310 -10.14 12.21 2.22
N GLU A 311 -9.93 11.48 3.31
CA GLU A 311 -10.16 10.05 3.38
C GLU A 311 -10.53 9.65 4.80
N PHE A 312 -11.56 8.81 4.88
CA PHE A 312 -11.78 7.91 5.99
C PHE A 312 -11.33 6.51 5.61
N ALA A 313 -10.50 5.90 6.45
CA ALA A 313 -10.18 4.48 6.34
C ALA A 313 -10.37 3.79 7.69
N LEU A 314 -10.76 2.52 7.64
CA LEU A 314 -10.87 1.66 8.83
C LEU A 314 -10.26 0.29 8.52
N GLY A 315 -9.32 -0.14 9.36
CA GLY A 315 -8.73 -1.46 9.30
C GLY A 315 -9.67 -2.54 9.86
N PHE A 316 -9.67 -3.70 9.20
CA PHE A 316 -10.49 -4.87 9.51
C PHE A 316 -9.66 -6.16 9.66
N ASN A 317 -8.36 -6.16 9.32
CA ASN A 317 -7.58 -7.39 9.40
C ASN A 317 -7.18 -7.69 10.86
N PRO A 318 -7.69 -8.76 11.48
CA PRO A 318 -7.40 -9.06 12.88
C PRO A 318 -5.94 -9.45 13.11
N LEU A 319 -5.24 -10.00 12.11
CA LEU A 319 -3.84 -10.38 12.23
C LEU A 319 -2.89 -9.18 12.16
N LEU A 320 -3.38 -8.04 11.67
CA LEU A 320 -2.67 -6.76 11.66
C LEU A 320 -3.05 -5.85 12.83
N ALA A 321 -3.87 -6.33 13.78
CA ALA A 321 -4.22 -5.55 14.98
C ALA A 321 -2.95 -5.12 15.74
N ILE A 322 -3.02 -3.98 16.41
CA ILE A 322 -1.92 -3.45 17.22
C ILE A 322 -1.54 -4.50 18.28
N PRO A 323 -0.26 -4.94 18.33
CA PRO A 323 0.15 -5.91 19.34
C PRO A 323 0.03 -5.35 20.76
N ASP A 324 -0.50 -6.17 21.68
CA ASP A 324 -0.66 -5.78 23.09
C ASP A 324 0.71 -5.56 23.78
N THR A 325 1.75 -6.27 23.34
CA THR A 325 3.12 -6.12 23.84
C THR A 325 3.95 -5.34 22.84
N ASN A 326 4.62 -4.27 23.29
CA ASN A 326 5.41 -3.35 22.45
C ASN A 326 4.59 -2.83 21.25
N PRO A 327 3.55 -2.02 21.51
CA PRO A 327 2.59 -1.63 20.48
C PRO A 327 3.24 -0.79 19.37
N TRP A 328 2.82 -1.09 18.15
CA TRP A 328 3.14 -0.37 16.92
C TRP A 328 1.97 -0.53 15.95
N ILE A 329 1.90 0.31 14.91
CA ILE A 329 0.82 0.30 13.93
C ILE A 329 1.27 -0.52 12.71
N PRO A 330 0.68 -1.71 12.48
CA PRO A 330 1.08 -2.54 11.37
C PRO A 330 0.48 -2.10 10.04
N TYR A 331 1.30 -2.24 9.00
CA TYR A 331 0.95 -2.16 7.59
C TYR A 331 -0.07 -1.07 7.25
N TYR A 332 0.38 0.19 7.31
CA TYR A 332 -0.44 1.37 6.96
C TYR A 332 -1.77 1.47 7.73
N GLY A 333 -1.83 0.90 8.93
CA GLY A 333 -3.01 0.94 9.80
C GLY A 333 -4.14 0.02 9.33
N TYR A 334 -3.81 -1.11 8.70
CA TYR A 334 -4.82 -2.05 8.16
C TYR A 334 -5.36 -3.01 9.22
N GLY A 335 -4.78 -2.95 10.42
CA GLY A 335 -5.22 -3.68 11.61
C GLY A 335 -6.64 -3.36 12.03
N ALA A 336 -7.36 -4.41 12.46
CA ALA A 336 -8.72 -4.29 12.98
C ALA A 336 -8.83 -3.17 14.02
N GLY A 337 -9.71 -2.19 13.76
CA GLY A 337 -10.02 -1.09 14.67
C GLY A 337 -9.14 0.16 14.54
N VAL A 338 -8.06 0.12 13.73
CA VAL A 338 -7.25 1.30 13.43
C VAL A 338 -7.98 2.17 12.41
N VAL A 339 -8.20 3.44 12.75
CA VAL A 339 -8.84 4.43 11.87
C VAL A 339 -7.78 5.32 11.25
N ARG A 340 -7.98 5.73 9.99
CA ARG A 340 -7.27 6.87 9.41
C ARG A 340 -8.24 7.99 9.06
N LEU A 341 -7.89 9.20 9.49
CA LEU A 341 -8.51 10.45 9.07
C LEU A 341 -7.41 11.29 8.43
N SER A 342 -7.53 11.49 7.13
CA SER A 342 -6.45 12.03 6.31
C SER A 342 -6.81 13.38 5.71
N LEU A 343 -5.81 14.21 5.44
CA LEU A 343 -5.95 15.48 4.74
C LEU A 343 -5.37 15.38 3.33
N GLY A 344 -5.86 16.19 2.38
CA GLY A 344 -5.29 16.26 1.05
C GLY A 344 -6.14 15.77 -0.13
N ASP A 345 -5.44 15.53 -1.24
CA ASP A 345 -5.95 15.14 -2.55
C ASP A 345 -6.64 13.77 -2.50
N ASN A 346 -7.93 13.71 -2.81
CA ASN A 346 -8.73 12.50 -2.72
C ASN A 346 -9.13 11.94 -4.10
N THR A 347 -8.46 12.37 -5.18
CA THR A 347 -8.82 11.96 -6.55
C THR A 347 -8.64 10.46 -6.81
N GLU A 348 -7.66 9.81 -6.16
CA GLU A 348 -7.47 8.35 -6.28
C GLU A 348 -8.66 7.53 -5.76
N LEU A 349 -9.42 8.12 -4.81
CA LEU A 349 -10.63 7.57 -4.19
C LEU A 349 -11.90 8.05 -4.91
N GLY A 350 -11.75 8.81 -5.99
CA GLY A 350 -12.85 9.37 -6.78
C GLY A 350 -13.37 10.72 -6.30
N GLY A 351 -12.76 11.34 -5.29
CA GLY A 351 -13.16 12.67 -4.79
C GLY A 351 -12.72 13.84 -5.67
N ASN A 352 -13.10 15.05 -5.26
CA ASN A 352 -12.89 16.30 -6.02
C ASN A 352 -11.73 17.17 -5.50
N VAL A 353 -11.11 16.82 -4.38
CA VAL A 353 -9.97 17.55 -3.83
C VAL A 353 -8.73 17.19 -4.64
N THR A 354 -8.15 18.18 -5.32
CA THR A 354 -6.93 18.05 -6.10
C THR A 354 -5.79 18.83 -5.47
N GLY A 355 -4.54 18.43 -5.71
CA GLY A 355 -3.36 19.22 -5.38
C GLY A 355 -2.16 18.39 -4.93
N GLY A 356 -2.26 17.05 -5.00
CA GLY A 356 -1.17 16.12 -4.72
C GLY A 356 -0.73 16.01 -3.26
N TYR A 357 -1.05 16.97 -2.39
CA TYR A 357 -0.76 16.85 -0.96
C TYR A 357 -1.55 15.70 -0.35
N VAL A 358 -0.89 14.88 0.47
CA VAL A 358 -1.49 13.76 1.20
C VAL A 358 -0.86 13.69 2.58
N ARG A 359 -1.69 13.65 3.61
CA ARG A 359 -1.26 13.36 4.98
C ARG A 359 -2.16 12.31 5.62
N TRP A 360 -1.58 11.15 5.93
CA TRP A 360 -2.24 10.10 6.70
C TRP A 360 -2.03 10.32 8.20
N ASN A 361 -3.10 10.17 8.98
CA ASN A 361 -3.03 10.19 10.44
C ASN A 361 -3.74 8.96 10.98
N PHE A 362 -3.14 8.30 11.96
CA PHE A 362 -3.63 7.02 12.49
C PHE A 362 -4.22 7.21 13.89
N PHE A 363 -5.42 6.72 14.09
CA PHE A 363 -6.15 6.80 15.35
C PHE A 363 -6.34 5.39 15.88
N THR A 364 -5.68 5.08 16.98
CA THR A 364 -5.57 3.74 17.55
C THR A 364 -6.54 3.49 18.69
N ASP A 365 -7.26 4.53 19.12
CA ASP A 365 -8.22 4.55 20.24
C ASP A 365 -9.58 5.14 19.84
N ALA A 366 -9.86 5.23 18.53
CA ALA A 366 -11.08 5.81 18.02
C ALA A 366 -12.31 4.93 18.30
N THR A 367 -13.46 5.57 18.46
CA THR A 367 -14.78 4.94 18.39
C THR A 367 -15.44 5.36 17.08
N VAL A 368 -15.98 4.40 16.33
CA VAL A 368 -16.66 4.63 15.05
C VAL A 368 -18.10 4.18 15.18
N LYS A 369 -19.02 5.12 14.90
CA LYS A 369 -20.46 4.87 14.80
C LYS A 369 -20.93 5.05 13.38
N VAL A 370 -21.88 4.22 12.97
CA VAL A 370 -22.61 4.32 11.70
C VAL A 370 -24.09 4.35 12.03
N GLY A 371 -24.72 5.52 11.89
CA GLY A 371 -26.01 5.78 12.52
C GLY A 371 -25.92 5.56 14.04
N ASP A 372 -26.78 4.71 14.58
CA ASP A 372 -26.78 4.34 16.01
C ASP A 372 -25.86 3.14 16.33
N GLU A 373 -25.29 2.49 15.31
CA GLU A 373 -24.49 1.29 15.51
C GLU A 373 -23.02 1.61 15.78
N VAL A 374 -22.49 1.06 16.88
CA VAL A 374 -21.05 1.08 17.16
C VAL A 374 -20.37 -0.06 16.42
N TRP A 375 -19.34 0.28 15.65
CA TRP A 375 -18.51 -0.67 14.88
C TRP A 375 -17.11 -0.83 15.48
N VAL A 376 -16.54 0.26 15.98
CA VAL A 376 -15.28 0.29 16.72
C VAL A 376 -15.53 0.99 18.04
N GLU A 377 -15.04 0.44 19.13
CA GLU A 377 -15.08 1.04 20.45
C GLU A 377 -13.65 1.12 21.02
N ASN A 378 -13.15 2.34 21.23
CA ASN A 378 -11.81 2.60 21.78
C ASN A 378 -10.70 1.80 21.07
N GLY A 379 -10.70 1.80 19.74
CA GLY A 379 -9.72 1.09 18.91
C GLY A 379 -9.95 -0.42 18.76
N LYS A 380 -10.99 -0.99 19.38
CA LYS A 380 -11.37 -2.40 19.24
C LYS A 380 -12.50 -2.53 18.23
N LEU A 381 -12.29 -3.28 17.15
CA LEU A 381 -13.37 -3.66 16.23
C LEU A 381 -14.31 -4.65 16.94
N ILE A 382 -15.59 -4.30 17.05
CA ILE A 382 -16.58 -5.09 17.81
C ILE A 382 -17.63 -5.80 16.94
N ARG A 383 -17.58 -5.61 15.61
CA ARG A 383 -18.47 -6.27 14.64
C ARG A 383 -17.70 -7.08 13.60
#